data_AF-A0A7Y9XN93-F1
#
_entry.id   AF-A0A7Y9XN93-F1
#
_cell.length_a   1.000
_cell.length_b   1.000
_cell.length_c   1.000
_cell.angle_alpha   90.00
_cell.angle_beta   90.00
_cell.angle_gamma   90.00
#
_symmetry.space_group_name_H-M   'P 1'
#
loop_
_entity.id
_entity.type
_entity.pdbx_description
1 polymer ?
#
loop_
_entity_poly.entity_id
_entity_poly.type
_entity_poly.pdbx_seq_one_letter_code
_entity_poly.pdbx_strand_id
1 'polypeptide(L)'
;MATITIRNLDDDLKAMLRVVAANHGRSMEEEAGQIIRQALTKQDKKGGLGSRIHARFSAVGGVDLDVPERNTKAKAASFDDNVLSELMKASTRIWRLIASPPP
;
A
#
# COMPACT_ATOMS: atom_id res chain seq x y z
N MET A 1 25.57 -3.46 -8.25
CA MET A 1 24.49 -4.16 -8.96
C MET A 1 24.46 -5.59 -8.45
N ALA A 2 23.30 -6.05 -8.00
CA ALA A 2 23.07 -7.46 -7.74
C ALA A 2 22.07 -7.95 -8.78
N THR A 3 22.36 -9.05 -9.46
CA THR A 3 21.49 -9.61 -10.49
C THR A 3 20.76 -10.82 -9.93
N ILE A 4 19.45 -10.83 -10.08
CA ILE A 4 18.58 -11.96 -9.70
C ILE A 4 17.89 -12.45 -10.97
N THR A 5 17.92 -13.77 -11.19
CA THR A 5 17.20 -14.41 -12.29
C THR A 5 16.05 -15.23 -11.71
N ILE A 6 14.82 -14.87 -12.10
CA ILE A 6 13.61 -15.61 -11.73
C ILE A 6 13.34 -16.62 -12.84
N ARG A 7 13.37 -17.91 -12.52
CA ARG A 7 13.06 -18.99 -13.47
C ARG A 7 11.58 -19.34 -13.38
N ASN A 8 11.00 -19.81 -14.49
CA ASN A 8 9.61 -20.26 -14.55
C ASN A 8 8.59 -19.20 -14.11
N LEU A 9 8.79 -17.95 -14.55
CA LEU A 9 7.81 -16.88 -14.35
C LEU A 9 6.67 -17.07 -15.35
N ASP A 10 5.45 -17.27 -14.85
CA ASP A 10 4.27 -17.43 -15.69
C ASP A 10 4.09 -16.25 -16.66
N ASP A 11 3.70 -16.53 -17.91
CA ASP A 11 3.57 -15.50 -18.95
C ASP A 11 2.52 -14.44 -18.59
N ASP A 12 1.44 -14.86 -17.94
CA ASP A 12 0.42 -13.95 -17.40
C ASP A 12 1.00 -13.00 -16.34
N LEU A 13 1.83 -13.54 -15.44
CA LEU A 13 2.47 -12.76 -14.39
C LEU A 13 3.49 -11.77 -14.97
N LYS A 14 4.21 -12.16 -16.02
CA LYS A 14 5.11 -11.29 -16.77
C LYS A 14 4.36 -10.16 -17.48
N ALA A 15 3.19 -10.46 -18.06
CA ALA A 15 2.32 -9.45 -18.69
C ALA A 15 1.79 -8.45 -17.64
N MET A 16 1.31 -8.95 -16.50
CA MET A 16 0.86 -8.10 -15.39
C MET A 16 1.97 -7.19 -14.88
N LEU A 17 3.18 -7.72 -14.67
CA LEU A 17 4.33 -6.95 -14.24
C LEU A 17 4.66 -5.81 -15.22
N ARG A 18 4.52 -6.06 -16.53
CA ARG A 18 4.73 -5.03 -17.56
C ARG A 18 3.71 -3.91 -17.47
N VAL A 19 2.44 -4.24 -17.27
CA VAL A 19 1.35 -3.25 -17.11
C VAL A 19 1.57 -2.41 -15.87
N VAL A 20 1.91 -3.03 -14.73
CA VAL A 20 2.18 -2.32 -13.47
C VAL A 20 3.38 -1.38 -13.61
N ALA A 21 4.47 -1.85 -14.23
CA ALA A 21 5.66 -1.02 -14.48
C ALA A 21 5.33 0.20 -15.36
N ALA A 22 4.55 0.01 -16.43
CA ALA A 22 4.11 1.10 -17.29
C ALA A 22 3.23 2.11 -16.55
N ASN A 23 2.28 1.63 -15.73
CA ASN A 23 1.43 2.49 -14.90
C ASN A 23 2.22 3.31 -13.89
N HIS A 24 3.33 2.77 -13.36
CA HIS A 24 4.21 3.47 -12.42
C HIS A 24 5.32 4.27 -13.11
N GLY A 25 5.41 4.26 -14.45
CA GLY A 25 6.44 4.98 -15.21
C GLY A 25 7.86 4.44 -14.98
N ARG A 26 8.00 3.15 -14.71
CA ARG A 26 9.28 2.48 -14.40
C ARG A 26 9.62 1.40 -15.41
N SER A 27 10.90 1.02 -15.46
CA SER A 27 11.29 -0.20 -16.14
C SER A 27 10.72 -1.44 -15.43
N MET A 28 10.57 -2.53 -16.16
CA MET A 28 10.10 -3.81 -15.60
C MET A 28 11.02 -4.31 -14.47
N GLU A 29 12.34 -4.14 -14.63
CA GLU A 29 13.35 -4.55 -13.63
C GLU A 29 13.23 -3.72 -12.35
N GLU A 30 13.12 -2.39 -12.48
CA GLU A 30 12.93 -1.53 -11.31
C GLU A 30 11.64 -1.84 -10.58
N GLU A 31 10.55 -2.10 -11.30
CA GLU A 31 9.27 -2.43 -10.68
C GLU A 31 9.34 -3.77 -9.95
N ALA A 32 9.97 -4.79 -10.55
CA ALA A 32 10.23 -6.07 -9.87
C ALA A 32 11.06 -5.86 -8.59
N GLY A 33 12.12 -5.05 -8.66
CA GLY A 33 12.94 -4.70 -7.50
C GLY A 33 12.15 -3.98 -6.40
N GLN A 34 11.26 -3.06 -6.77
CA GLN A 34 10.40 -2.34 -5.83
C GLN A 34 9.39 -3.28 -5.16
N ILE A 35 8.78 -4.20 -5.92
CA ILE A 35 7.87 -5.20 -5.37
C ILE A 35 8.59 -6.08 -4.35
N ILE A 36 9.79 -6.58 -4.69
CA ILE A 36 10.59 -7.41 -3.77
C ILE A 36 10.95 -6.61 -2.52
N ARG A 37 11.44 -5.37 -2.67
CA ARG A 37 11.75 -4.49 -1.54
C ARG A 37 10.54 -4.28 -0.65
N GLN A 38 9.39 -3.98 -1.23
CA GLN A 38 8.15 -3.77 -0.48
C GLN A 38 7.72 -5.04 0.26
N ALA A 39 7.74 -6.21 -0.41
CA ALA A 39 7.40 -7.48 0.22
C ALA A 39 8.28 -7.75 1.44
N LEU A 40 9.59 -7.58 1.30
CA LEU A 40 10.55 -7.83 2.39
C LEU A 40 10.50 -6.76 3.49
N THR A 41 10.28 -5.48 3.14
CA THR A 41 10.23 -4.38 4.12
C THR A 41 8.90 -4.36 4.88
N LYS A 42 7.81 -4.83 4.26
CA LYS A 42 6.48 -4.90 4.88
C LYS A 42 6.42 -6.01 5.94
N GLN A 43 7.28 -7.02 5.84
CA GLN A 43 7.39 -8.09 6.86
C GLN A 43 8.07 -7.63 8.16
N ASP A 44 8.78 -6.50 8.18
CA ASP A 44 9.51 -6.02 9.36
C ASP A 44 8.73 -5.01 10.23
N LYS A 45 7.49 -4.68 9.87
CA LYS A 45 6.63 -3.87 10.75
C LYS A 45 5.88 -4.77 11.73
N LYS A 46 6.62 -5.44 12.62
CA LYS A 46 6.04 -6.04 13.83
C LYS A 46 5.55 -4.92 14.75
N GLY A 47 4.32 -4.47 14.53
CA GLY A 47 3.59 -3.58 15.42
C GLY A 47 3.21 -2.23 14.83
N GLY A 48 2.00 -1.79 15.20
CA GLY A 48 1.49 -0.46 14.88
C GLY A 48 2.24 0.66 15.61
N LEU A 49 1.78 1.90 15.44
CA LEU A 49 2.37 3.07 16.12
C LEU A 49 2.48 2.85 17.63
N GLY A 50 1.46 2.29 18.27
CA GLY A 50 1.46 1.99 19.71
C GLY A 50 2.57 1.02 20.13
N SER A 51 2.80 -0.06 19.36
CA SER A 51 3.88 -1.01 19.63
C SER A 51 5.27 -0.36 19.51
N ARG A 52 5.44 0.55 18.54
CA ARG A 52 6.69 1.30 18.35
C ARG A 52 6.95 2.30 19.46
N ILE A 53 5.91 2.99 19.92
CA ILE A 53 5.99 3.88 21.08
C ILE A 53 6.38 3.06 22.32
N HIS A 54 5.64 1.98 22.60
CA HIS A 54 5.90 1.11 23.74
C HIS A 54 7.34 0.55 23.74
N ALA A 55 7.85 0.08 22.60
CA ALA A 55 9.21 -0.43 22.49
C ALA A 55 10.29 0.62 22.89
N ARG A 56 10.07 1.90 22.58
CA ARG A 56 11.00 2.98 22.95
C ARG A 56 11.05 3.22 24.46
N PHE A 57 9.89 3.13 25.13
CA PHE A 57 9.80 3.36 26.58
C PHE A 57 10.04 2.10 27.41
N SER A 58 9.93 0.91 26.81
CA SER A 58 10.20 -0.37 27.48
C SER A 58 11.66 -0.49 27.92
N ALA A 59 12.61 0.03 27.14
CA ALA A 59 14.03 0.02 27.48
C ALA A 59 14.38 0.84 28.75
N VAL A 60 13.51 1.77 29.16
CA VAL A 60 13.68 2.62 30.36
C VAL A 60 12.72 2.25 31.49
N GLY A 61 12.03 1.10 31.39
CA GLY A 61 11.11 0.60 32.41
C GLY A 61 9.68 1.15 32.33
N GLY A 62 9.37 1.93 31.30
CA GLY A 62 8.11 2.69 31.21
C GLY A 62 8.18 4.02 31.94
N VAL A 63 7.18 4.87 31.73
CA VAL A 63 7.03 6.15 32.41
C VAL A 63 5.62 6.23 32.98
N ASP A 64 5.50 6.62 34.24
CA ASP A 64 4.22 6.98 34.83
C ASP A 64 3.99 8.47 34.55
N LEU A 65 2.95 8.76 33.78
CA LEU A 65 2.63 10.12 33.35
C LEU A 65 1.37 10.55 34.08
N ASP A 66 1.46 11.69 34.76
CA ASP A 66 0.29 12.31 35.36
C ASP A 66 -0.63 12.78 34.23
N VAL A 67 -1.79 12.12 34.09
CA VAL A 67 -2.70 12.35 32.97
C VAL A 67 -3.56 13.56 33.30
N PRO A 68 -3.47 14.66 32.53
CA PRO A 68 -4.26 15.86 32.80
C PRO A 68 -5.76 15.58 32.65
N GLU A 69 -6.58 16.34 33.38
CA GLU A 69 -8.03 16.24 33.26
C GLU A 69 -8.49 16.52 31.83
N ARG A 70 -9.36 15.65 31.33
CA ARG A 70 -9.90 15.77 29.97
C ARG A 70 -10.89 16.93 29.91
N ASN A 71 -10.54 17.97 29.15
CA ASN A 71 -11.38 19.17 29.01
C ASN A 71 -12.40 19.11 27.85
N THR A 72 -12.42 18.04 27.05
CA THR A 72 -13.24 17.95 25.82
C THR A 72 -13.94 16.59 25.69
N LYS A 73 -15.18 16.62 25.21
CA LYS A 73 -15.93 15.39 24.87
C LYS A 73 -15.33 14.69 23.66
N ALA A 74 -15.51 13.38 23.57
CA ALA A 74 -15.06 12.60 22.41
C ALA A 74 -15.74 13.09 21.13
N LYS A 75 -14.95 13.35 20.09
CA LYS A 75 -15.47 13.68 18.76
C LYS A 75 -15.86 12.40 18.04
N ALA A 76 -17.05 12.37 17.43
CA ALA A 76 -17.48 11.27 16.59
C ALA A 76 -16.57 11.15 15.35
N ALA A 77 -16.24 9.92 14.95
CA ALA A 77 -15.52 9.67 13.71
C ALA A 77 -16.45 9.98 12.53
N SER A 78 -16.00 10.84 11.61
CA SER A 78 -16.67 11.09 10.33
C SER A 78 -16.08 10.12 9.31
N PHE A 79 -16.92 9.22 8.79
CA PHE A 79 -16.59 8.39 7.65
C PHE A 79 -17.29 9.00 6.44
N ASP A 80 -16.50 9.54 5.50
CA ASP A 80 -17.03 10.12 4.27
C ASP A 80 -17.20 8.99 3.23
N ASP A 81 -18.44 8.72 2.82
CA ASP A 81 -18.83 7.54 2.02
C ASP A 81 -18.64 7.71 0.50
N ASN A 82 -17.82 8.68 0.07
CA ASN A 82 -17.81 9.14 -1.33
C ASN A 82 -16.68 8.56 -2.20
N VAL A 83 -15.77 7.75 -1.65
CA VAL A 83 -14.57 7.29 -2.39
C VAL A 83 -14.88 6.19 -3.42
N LEU A 84 -15.88 5.34 -3.12
CA LEU A 84 -16.26 4.23 -4.00
C LEU A 84 -17.08 4.71 -5.22
N SER A 85 -17.83 5.80 -5.06
CA SER A 85 -18.72 6.31 -6.11
C SER A 85 -17.95 6.92 -7.29
N GLU A 86 -16.82 7.60 -7.02
CA GLU A 86 -15.96 8.17 -8.04
C GLU A 86 -15.18 7.11 -8.82
N LEU A 87 -14.66 6.09 -8.11
CA LEU A 87 -13.91 5.00 -8.72
C LEU A 87 -14.80 4.12 -9.62
N MET A 88 -16.07 3.91 -9.25
CA MET A 88 -17.02 3.17 -10.08
C MET A 88 -17.39 3.92 -11.37
N LYS A 89 -17.49 5.26 -11.31
CA LYS A 89 -17.75 6.12 -12.48
C LYS A 89 -16.56 6.15 -13.45
N ALA A 90 -15.33 6.18 -12.93
CA ALA A 90 -14.12 6.14 -13.75
C ALA A 90 -13.95 4.79 -14.48
N SER A 91 -14.23 3.68 -13.80
CA SER A 91 -14.10 2.32 -14.36
C SER A 91 -15.06 2.05 -15.53
N THR A 92 -16.31 2.51 -15.42
CA THR A 92 -17.35 2.33 -16.45
C THR A 92 -16.99 3.03 -17.77
N ARG A 93 -16.23 4.14 -17.71
CA ARG A 93 -15.83 4.92 -18.89
C ARG A 93 -14.68 4.27 -19.66
N ILE A 94 -13.77 3.60 -18.95
CA ILE A 94 -12.61 2.92 -19.53
C ILE A 94 -13.01 1.62 -20.22
N TRP A 95 -13.93 0.84 -19.63
CA TRP A 95 -14.43 -0.40 -20.25
C TRP A 95 -15.18 -0.16 -21.56
N ARG A 96 -15.93 0.96 -21.66
CA ARG A 96 -16.66 1.35 -22.89
C ARG A 96 -15.72 1.71 -24.05
N LEU A 97 -14.49 2.12 -23.77
CA LEU A 97 -13.52 2.50 -24.80
C LEU A 97 -12.76 1.28 -25.38
N ILE A 98 -12.65 0.20 -24.61
CA ILE A 98 -11.87 -1.00 -24.98
C ILE A 98 -12.76 -2.07 -25.65
N ALA A 99 -14.05 -2.13 -25.32
CA ALA A 99 -14.96 -3.20 -25.77
C ALA A 99 -15.76 -2.90 -27.06
N SER A 100 -15.43 -1.84 -27.80
CA SER A 100 -16.06 -1.59 -29.12
C SER A 100 -15.36 -2.42 -30.20
N PRO A 101 -16.03 -3.38 -30.85
CA PRO A 101 -15.45 -4.11 -31.96
C PRO A 101 -15.31 -3.17 -33.18
N PRO A 102 -14.18 -3.21 -33.91
CA PRO A 102 -14.05 -2.48 -35.17
C PRO A 102 -15.01 -3.04 -36.24
N PRO A 103 -15.38 -2.23 -37.25
CA PRO A 103 -16.41 -2.56 -38.25
C PRO A 103 -16.08 -3.77 -39.12
#